data_AF-A0A4Q2T190-F1
#
_entry.id   AF-A0A4Q2T190-F1
#
_cell.length_a   1.000
_cell.length_b   1.000
_cell.length_c   1.000
_cell.angle_alpha   90.00
_cell.angle_beta   90.00
_cell.angle_gamma   90.00
#
_symmetry.space_group_name_H-M   'P 1'
#
loop_
_entity.id
_entity.type
_entity.pdbx_description
1 polymer ?
#
loop_
_entity_poly.entity_id
_entity_poly.type
_entity_poly.pdbx_seq_one_letter_code
_entity_poly.pdbx_strand_id
1 'polypeptide(L)'
;MTHHDFIGRIQVRPALNDAESAFLFGLLDSDGTLRGTPTGRGDPTVPFARLAWEVCPDGCCLKWNGEEDSRWMVDSLRFVLDHLLRPGAKAEGHQKFAEFTFDHVLSGAVLGRGPGDRVARFVAVVNDEVHGLPLPEPCDVPQPQPRPLAQRSRKRPDNVIVFRPRRA
;
A
#
# COMPACT_ATOMS: atom_id res chain seq x y z
N MET A 1 -17.49 7.99 -9.12
CA MET A 1 -17.06 6.98 -8.13
C MET A 1 -15.95 6.17 -8.77
N THR A 2 -14.71 6.41 -8.36
CA THR A 2 -13.56 5.61 -8.78
C THR A 2 -13.74 4.22 -8.14
N HIS A 3 -13.90 3.19 -8.97
CA HIS A 3 -14.03 1.82 -8.48
C HIS A 3 -12.62 1.39 -8.06
N HIS A 4 -12.43 1.10 -6.77
CA HIS A 4 -11.17 0.58 -6.28
C HIS A 4 -11.32 -0.93 -6.14
N ASP A 5 -10.47 -1.69 -6.82
CA ASP A 5 -10.55 -3.16 -6.86
C ASP A 5 -9.82 -3.78 -5.67
N PHE A 6 -10.18 -3.37 -4.46
CA PHE A 6 -9.68 -3.99 -3.22
C PHE A 6 -10.67 -5.02 -2.69
N ILE A 7 -10.16 -6.21 -2.42
CA ILE A 7 -10.90 -7.38 -1.96
C ILE A 7 -10.27 -7.86 -0.66
N GLY A 8 -11.12 -8.16 0.32
CA GLY A 8 -10.71 -8.69 1.61
C GLY A 8 -10.85 -7.67 2.73
N ARG A 9 -10.38 -8.08 3.91
CA ARG A 9 -10.37 -7.29 5.15
C ARG A 9 -9.37 -7.85 6.13
N ILE A 10 -8.87 -7.02 7.03
CA ILE A 10 -8.12 -7.43 8.20
C ILE A 10 -9.08 -7.45 9.38
N GLN A 11 -9.27 -8.61 10.02
CA GLN A 11 -10.04 -8.74 11.25
C GLN A 11 -9.24 -8.18 12.42
N VAL A 12 -9.94 -7.57 13.37
CA VAL A 12 -9.39 -7.02 14.62
C VAL A 12 -10.07 -7.75 15.78
N ARG A 13 -9.29 -8.32 16.71
CA ARG A 13 -9.82 -9.06 17.87
C ARG A 13 -9.05 -8.73 19.15
N PRO A 14 -9.71 -8.30 20.24
CA PRO A 14 -11.12 -7.92 20.31
C PRO A 14 -11.45 -6.76 19.36
N ALA A 15 -12.73 -6.54 19.08
CA ALA A 15 -13.15 -5.40 18.26
C ALA A 15 -12.72 -4.08 18.92
N LEU A 16 -12.44 -3.07 18.09
CA LEU A 16 -12.10 -1.74 18.58
C LEU A 16 -13.23 -1.17 19.43
N ASN A 17 -12.87 -0.46 20.49
CA ASN A 17 -13.79 0.33 21.27
C ASN A 17 -14.15 1.66 20.58
N ASP A 18 -15.03 2.43 21.20
CA ASP A 18 -15.53 3.69 20.63
C ASP A 18 -14.40 4.74 20.48
N ALA A 19 -13.48 4.82 21.44
CA ALA A 19 -12.39 5.80 21.43
C ALA A 19 -11.36 5.48 20.33
N GLU A 20 -11.00 4.21 20.16
CA GLU A 20 -10.10 3.73 19.12
C GLU A 20 -10.71 3.92 17.73
N SER A 21 -11.97 3.54 17.57
CA SER A 21 -12.71 3.71 16.32
C SER A 21 -12.82 5.19 15.96
N ALA A 22 -13.23 6.05 16.91
CA ALA A 22 -13.33 7.49 16.69
C ALA A 22 -11.98 8.13 16.33
N PHE A 23 -10.89 7.70 16.95
CA PHE A 23 -9.56 8.19 16.60
C PHE A 23 -9.15 7.80 15.17
N LEU A 24 -9.37 6.55 14.77
CA LEU A 24 -9.04 6.09 13.42
C LEU A 24 -9.92 6.77 12.36
N PHE A 25 -11.21 6.96 12.62
CA PHE A 25 -12.08 7.76 11.74
C PHE A 25 -11.59 9.21 11.64
N GLY A 26 -11.27 9.85 12.77
CA GLY A 26 -10.74 11.21 12.75
C GLY A 26 -9.40 11.34 12.04
N LEU A 27 -8.56 10.30 12.07
CA LEU A 27 -7.29 10.27 11.34
C LEU A 27 -7.51 10.05 9.83
N LEU A 28 -8.47 9.21 9.47
CA LEU A 28 -8.89 8.96 8.08
C LEU A 28 -9.44 10.23 7.42
N ASP A 29 -10.28 10.98 8.14
CA ASP A 29 -10.89 12.22 7.67
C ASP A 29 -9.92 13.42 7.68
N SER A 30 -8.70 13.24 8.21
CA SER A 30 -7.72 14.33 8.29
C SER A 30 -6.86 14.44 7.04
N ASP A 31 -6.50 15.68 6.67
CA ASP A 31 -5.46 15.93 5.65
C ASP A 31 -4.02 15.64 6.15
N GLY A 32 -3.88 15.15 7.39
CA GLY A 32 -2.60 14.87 8.03
C GLY A 32 -1.96 13.57 7.55
N THR A 33 -0.63 13.52 7.60
CA THR A 33 0.10 12.26 7.40
C THR A 33 0.24 11.50 8.72
N LEU A 34 0.46 10.19 8.64
CA LEU A 34 0.75 9.33 9.80
C LEU A 34 1.96 9.87 10.59
N ARG A 35 2.95 10.44 9.92
CA ARG A 35 4.10 11.11 10.54
C ARG A 35 3.74 12.40 11.29
N GLY A 36 2.61 13.02 10.95
CA GLY A 36 2.08 14.20 11.65
C GLY A 36 1.41 13.87 12.98
N THR A 37 1.10 12.61 13.24
CA THR A 37 0.40 12.17 14.46
C THR A 37 1.29 12.29 15.71
N PRO A 38 0.70 12.31 16.93
CA PRO A 38 1.47 12.34 18.17
C PRO A 38 2.50 11.21 18.29
N THR A 39 2.18 10.01 17.80
CA THR A 39 3.05 8.84 17.89
C THR A 39 3.94 8.65 16.65
N GLY A 40 3.67 9.34 15.54
CA GLY A 40 4.50 9.26 14.33
C GLY A 40 5.51 10.39 14.19
N ARG A 41 5.35 11.49 14.92
CA ARG A 41 6.25 12.64 14.83
C ARG A 41 7.67 12.27 15.26
N GLY A 42 8.64 12.59 14.41
CA GLY A 42 10.06 12.34 14.68
C GLY A 42 10.51 10.90 14.45
N ASP A 43 9.59 10.00 14.09
CA ASP A 43 9.91 8.62 13.76
C ASP A 43 10.14 8.47 12.24
N PRO A 44 11.38 8.18 11.80
CA PRO A 44 11.68 8.02 10.38
C PRO A 44 11.05 6.76 9.78
N THR A 45 10.66 5.78 10.61
CA THR A 45 10.04 4.53 10.16
C THR A 45 8.56 4.71 9.81
N VAL A 46 7.93 5.77 10.30
CA VAL A 46 6.53 6.09 9.98
C VAL A 46 6.43 6.71 8.58
N PRO A 47 5.58 6.15 7.70
CA PRO A 47 5.49 6.64 6.32
C PRO A 47 4.89 8.05 6.25
N PHE A 48 5.30 8.79 5.22
CA PHE A 48 4.70 10.09 4.88
C PHE A 48 3.47 9.88 4.00
N ALA A 49 2.51 9.12 4.53
CA ALA A 49 1.25 8.74 3.88
C ALA A 49 0.07 9.19 4.74
N ARG A 50 -1.10 9.34 4.15
CA ARG A 50 -2.36 9.46 4.91
C ARG A 50 -2.83 8.08 5.37
N LEU A 51 -3.75 8.06 6.34
CA LEU A 51 -4.43 6.81 6.67
C LEU A 51 -5.40 6.47 5.52
N ALA A 52 -5.43 5.22 5.10
CA ALA A 52 -6.40 4.69 4.12
C ALA A 52 -6.95 3.31 4.55
N TRP A 53 -6.71 2.94 5.81
CA TRP A 53 -7.34 1.80 6.46
C TRP A 53 -8.62 2.28 7.16
N GLU A 54 -9.75 1.97 6.54
CA GLU A 54 -11.08 2.29 7.05
C GLU A 54 -11.53 1.23 8.04
N VAL A 55 -11.95 1.67 9.22
CA VAL A 55 -12.55 0.82 10.25
C VAL A 55 -14.02 0.57 9.90
N CYS A 56 -14.50 -0.67 10.01
CA CYS A 56 -15.93 -0.93 9.86
C CYS A 56 -16.74 -0.35 11.05
N PRO A 57 -18.05 -0.08 10.90
CA PRO A 57 -18.85 0.47 11.99
C PRO A 57 -18.81 -0.33 13.30
N ASP A 58 -18.69 -1.65 13.23
CA ASP A 58 -18.61 -2.54 14.41
C ASP A 58 -17.20 -2.66 15.02
N GLY A 59 -16.20 -1.91 14.53
CA GLY A 59 -14.82 -1.96 15.03
C GLY A 59 -14.08 -3.29 14.79
N CYS A 60 -14.70 -4.27 14.14
CA CYS A 60 -14.17 -5.64 14.04
C CYS A 60 -13.25 -5.91 12.84
N CYS A 61 -13.13 -4.97 11.90
CA CYS A 61 -12.24 -5.12 10.75
C CYS A 61 -11.81 -3.81 10.10
N LEU A 62 -10.68 -3.88 9.39
CA LEU A 62 -10.11 -2.82 8.57
C LEU A 62 -10.22 -3.19 7.08
N LYS A 63 -10.53 -2.20 6.24
CA LYS A 63 -10.53 -2.30 4.78
C LYS A 63 -9.65 -1.22 4.19
N TRP A 64 -9.07 -1.47 3.04
CA TRP A 64 -8.37 -0.43 2.30
C TRP A 64 -9.38 0.37 1.48
N ASN A 65 -9.47 1.68 1.72
CA ASN A 65 -10.44 2.54 1.02
C ASN A 65 -9.93 3.04 -0.35
N GLY A 66 -8.62 2.95 -0.59
CA GLY A 66 -8.00 3.30 -1.86
C GLY A 66 -7.66 4.79 -2.05
N GLU A 67 -7.84 5.63 -1.03
CA GLU A 67 -7.56 7.07 -1.10
C GLU A 67 -6.07 7.42 -1.03
N GLU A 68 -5.22 6.44 -0.75
CA GLU A 68 -3.77 6.55 -0.71
C GLU A 68 -3.13 5.49 -1.64
N ASP A 69 -1.90 5.74 -2.09
CA ASP A 69 -1.15 4.83 -2.96
C ASP A 69 -1.01 3.45 -2.29
N SER A 70 -1.34 2.37 -3.02
CA SER A 70 -1.31 1.01 -2.51
C SER A 70 0.06 0.60 -1.94
N ARG A 71 1.13 1.29 -2.31
CA ARG A 71 2.49 1.04 -1.78
C ARG A 71 2.57 1.24 -0.28
N TRP A 72 1.69 2.07 0.25
CA TRP A 72 1.63 2.39 1.66
C TRP A 72 0.80 1.41 2.47
N MET A 73 0.08 0.45 1.86
CA MET A 73 -0.75 -0.50 2.59
C MET A 73 0.01 -1.19 3.73
N VAL A 74 1.21 -1.71 3.46
CA VAL A 74 2.01 -2.42 4.46
C VAL A 74 2.48 -1.49 5.58
N ASP A 75 3.12 -0.37 5.23
CA ASP A 75 3.74 0.50 6.23
C ASP A 75 2.70 1.28 7.05
N SER A 76 1.57 1.65 6.44
CA SER A 76 0.46 2.26 7.17
C SER A 76 -0.25 1.26 8.09
N LEU A 77 -0.35 -0.02 7.70
CA LEU A 77 -0.92 -1.05 8.58
C LEU A 77 -0.02 -1.35 9.78
N ARG A 78 1.30 -1.39 9.55
CA ARG A 78 2.29 -1.48 10.63
C ARG A 78 2.19 -0.30 11.58
N PHE A 79 2.02 0.91 11.06
CA PHE A 79 1.76 2.07 11.92
C PHE A 79 0.52 1.85 12.79
N VAL A 80 -0.61 1.46 12.21
CA VAL A 80 -1.85 1.22 12.98
C VAL A 80 -1.61 0.17 14.07
N LEU A 81 -0.92 -0.92 13.76
CA LEU A 81 -0.57 -1.94 14.75
C LEU A 81 0.38 -1.44 15.84
N ASP A 82 1.60 -1.07 15.47
CA ASP A 82 2.71 -0.81 16.39
C ASP A 82 2.58 0.53 17.12
N HIS A 83 1.76 1.46 16.62
CA HIS A 83 1.56 2.75 17.27
C HIS A 83 0.25 2.83 18.03
N LEU A 84 -0.78 2.06 17.69
CA LEU A 84 -2.13 2.29 18.21
C LEU A 84 -2.83 1.07 18.79
N LEU A 85 -2.63 -0.15 18.26
CA LEU A 85 -3.56 -1.25 18.56
C LEU A 85 -2.98 -2.41 19.38
N ARG A 86 -1.71 -2.75 19.17
CA ARG A 86 -1.13 -3.95 19.81
C ARG A 86 -0.66 -3.68 21.25
N PRO A 87 -0.46 -4.72 22.08
CA PRO A 87 0.21 -4.58 23.36
C PRO A 87 1.63 -4.02 23.18
N GLY A 88 1.99 -3.02 23.99
CA GLY A 88 3.26 -2.31 23.86
C GLY A 88 3.29 -1.28 22.72
N ALA A 89 2.13 -0.93 22.15
CA ALA A 89 2.05 0.11 21.13
C ALA A 89 2.62 1.44 21.63
N LYS A 90 3.18 2.26 20.73
CA LYS A 90 3.83 3.53 21.14
C LYS A 90 2.89 4.55 21.79
N ALA A 91 1.58 4.47 21.54
CA ALA A 91 0.59 5.30 22.22
C ALA A 91 0.33 4.87 23.67
N GLU A 92 0.70 3.65 24.06
CA GLU A 92 0.42 3.11 25.38
C GLU A 92 1.09 3.96 26.48
N GLY A 93 0.31 4.35 27.49
CA GLY A 93 0.76 5.25 28.55
C GLY A 93 0.72 6.75 28.22
N HIS A 94 0.40 7.14 26.98
CA HIS A 94 0.23 8.54 26.62
C HIS A 94 -1.19 9.03 26.96
N GLN A 95 -1.32 10.14 27.69
CA GLN A 95 -2.60 10.62 28.25
C GLN A 95 -3.74 10.76 27.22
N LYS A 96 -3.43 11.20 26.00
CA LYS A 96 -4.41 11.32 24.90
C LYS A 96 -5.08 9.99 24.50
N PHE A 97 -4.45 8.86 24.83
CA PHE A 97 -4.90 7.51 24.47
C PHE A 97 -5.24 6.69 25.73
N ALA A 98 -5.59 7.35 26.84
CA ALA A 98 -5.90 6.67 28.10
C ALA A 98 -7.08 5.69 28.01
N GLU A 99 -7.98 5.88 27.04
CA GLU A 99 -9.15 5.03 26.80
C GLU A 99 -8.88 3.88 25.81
N PHE A 100 -7.68 3.77 25.26
CA PHE A 100 -7.30 2.67 24.38
C PHE A 100 -6.98 1.42 25.20
N THR A 101 -7.30 0.26 24.64
CA THR A 101 -7.16 -1.06 25.27
C THR A 101 -5.85 -1.74 24.93
N PHE A 102 -5.28 -1.48 23.74
CA PHE A 102 -3.99 -2.01 23.30
C PHE A 102 -3.87 -3.54 23.40
N ASP A 103 -4.96 -4.28 23.22
CA ASP A 103 -4.98 -5.74 23.34
C ASP A 103 -5.40 -6.44 22.04
N HIS A 104 -5.41 -5.68 20.93
CA HIS A 104 -5.89 -6.18 19.66
C HIS A 104 -4.85 -7.04 18.94
N VAL A 105 -5.35 -8.12 18.36
CA VAL A 105 -4.66 -9.00 17.44
C VAL A 105 -5.36 -8.91 16.08
N LEU A 106 -4.58 -8.65 15.04
CA LEU A 106 -5.04 -8.54 13.68
C LEU A 106 -4.74 -9.81 12.89
N SER A 107 -5.67 -10.17 12.01
CA SER A 107 -5.51 -11.29 11.08
C SER A 107 -6.35 -11.13 9.83
N GLY A 108 -5.85 -11.56 8.68
CA GLY A 108 -6.61 -11.51 7.42
C GLY A 108 -5.74 -11.06 6.26
N ALA A 109 -6.39 -10.72 5.14
CA ALA A 109 -5.69 -10.25 3.97
C ALA A 109 -6.54 -9.26 3.17
N VAL A 110 -5.84 -8.35 2.50
CA VAL A 110 -6.39 -7.44 1.50
C VAL A 110 -5.52 -7.52 0.25
N LEU A 111 -6.19 -7.66 -0.88
CA LEU A 111 -5.60 -7.65 -2.21
C LEU A 111 -6.25 -6.52 -2.99
N GLY A 112 -5.48 -5.73 -3.72
CA GLY A 112 -6.06 -4.91 -4.75
C GLY A 112 -5.07 -4.05 -5.51
N ARG A 113 -5.61 -3.19 -6.35
CA ARG A 113 -4.84 -2.28 -7.20
C ARG A 113 -5.46 -0.89 -7.11
N GLY A 114 -4.63 0.11 -6.80
CA GLY A 114 -5.05 1.50 -6.77
C GLY A 114 -5.26 2.07 -8.18
N PRO A 115 -5.99 3.18 -8.32
CA PRO A 115 -6.13 3.87 -9.59
C PRO A 115 -4.75 4.29 -10.15
N GLY A 116 -4.44 3.84 -11.38
CA GLY A 116 -3.16 4.16 -12.02
C GLY A 116 -1.98 3.26 -11.61
N ASP A 117 -2.17 2.38 -10.62
CA ASP A 117 -1.14 1.41 -10.24
C ASP A 117 -0.97 0.36 -11.33
N ARG A 118 0.28 0.10 -11.72
CA ARG A 118 0.60 -0.97 -12.67
C ARG A 118 0.54 -2.35 -12.04
N VAL A 119 0.77 -2.40 -10.72
CA VAL A 119 0.96 -3.62 -9.96
C VAL A 119 -0.10 -3.71 -8.87
N ALA A 120 -0.78 -4.86 -8.79
CA ALA A 120 -1.64 -5.15 -7.65
C ALA A 120 -0.78 -5.47 -6.43
N ARG A 121 -1.28 -5.20 -5.23
CA ARG A 121 -0.60 -5.49 -3.97
C ARG A 121 -1.43 -6.39 -3.09
N PHE A 122 -0.75 -7.33 -2.49
CA PHE A 122 -1.29 -8.22 -1.48
C PHE A 122 -0.66 -7.85 -0.13
N VAL A 123 -1.51 -7.69 0.88
CA VAL A 123 -1.12 -7.51 2.27
C VAL A 123 -1.86 -8.54 3.11
N ALA A 124 -1.13 -9.25 3.96
CA ALA A 124 -1.68 -10.21 4.91
C ALA A 124 -1.15 -9.93 6.30
N VAL A 125 -1.99 -10.20 7.30
CA VAL A 125 -1.62 -10.19 8.71
C VAL A 125 -1.89 -11.56 9.29
N VAL A 126 -0.89 -12.11 9.97
CA VAL A 126 -1.00 -13.36 10.72
C VAL A 126 -0.43 -13.12 12.10
N ASN A 127 -1.28 -13.10 13.13
CA ASN A 127 -0.88 -12.84 14.53
C ASN A 127 -0.04 -11.55 14.66
N ASP A 128 -0.54 -10.43 14.15
CA ASP A 128 0.13 -9.12 14.10
C ASP A 128 1.40 -9.03 13.25
N GLU A 129 1.81 -10.11 12.58
CA GLU A 129 2.89 -10.04 11.60
C GLU A 129 2.36 -9.58 10.24
N VAL A 130 2.76 -8.38 9.83
CA VAL A 130 2.37 -7.78 8.55
C VAL A 130 3.33 -8.21 7.45
N HIS A 131 2.78 -8.94 6.48
CA HIS A 131 3.46 -9.33 5.25
C HIS A 131 2.83 -8.62 4.07
N GLY A 132 3.64 -8.24 3.09
CA GLY A 132 3.11 -7.74 1.83
C GLY A 132 4.06 -7.98 0.68
N LEU A 133 3.47 -8.14 -0.49
CA LEU A 133 4.21 -8.29 -1.73
C LEU A 133 3.47 -7.63 -2.90
N PRO A 134 4.21 -7.06 -3.86
CA PRO A 134 3.65 -6.77 -5.16
C PRO A 134 3.29 -8.09 -5.85
N LEU A 135 2.11 -8.16 -6.46
CA LEU A 135 1.76 -9.28 -7.31
C LEU A 135 2.34 -9.09 -8.71
N PRO A 136 2.84 -10.15 -9.35
CA PRO A 136 3.29 -10.07 -10.73
C PRO A 136 2.16 -9.60 -11.65
N GLU A 137 2.53 -8.90 -12.73
CA GLU A 137 1.56 -8.54 -13.76
C GLU A 137 0.95 -9.83 -14.37
N PRO A 138 -0.35 -9.82 -14.72
CA PRO A 138 -0.94 -10.94 -15.43
C PRO A 138 -0.18 -11.21 -16.74
N CYS A 139 0.03 -12.48 -17.07
CA CYS A 139 0.78 -12.88 -18.26
C CYS A 139 0.19 -12.35 -19.58
N ASP A 140 -1.09 -11.97 -19.57
CA ASP A 140 -1.84 -11.54 -20.75
C ASP A 140 -1.73 -10.03 -21.03
N VAL A 141 -1.02 -9.26 -20.19
CA VAL A 141 -0.74 -7.85 -20.48
C VAL A 141 0.35 -7.80 -21.56
N PRO A 142 0.07 -7.24 -22.75
CA PRO A 142 1.09 -7.11 -23.78
C PRO A 142 2.25 -6.26 -23.24
N GLN A 143 3.40 -6.88 -23.03
CA GLN A 143 4.60 -6.14 -22.68
C GLN A 143 4.85 -5.11 -23.79
N PRO A 144 5.09 -3.83 -23.46
CA PRO A 144 5.42 -2.85 -24.47
C PRO A 144 6.66 -3.35 -25.21
N GLN A 145 6.50 -3.69 -26.49
CA GLN A 145 7.63 -4.15 -27.29
C GLN A 145 8.73 -3.10 -27.17
N PRO A 146 9.97 -3.50 -26.88
CA PRO A 146 11.07 -2.55 -26.82
C PRO A 146 11.06 -1.77 -28.13
N ARG A 147 10.89 -0.44 -28.04
CA ARG A 147 10.98 0.43 -29.22
C ARG A 147 12.27 0.03 -29.93
N PRO A 148 12.22 -0.35 -31.22
CA PRO A 148 13.43 -0.69 -31.93
C PRO A 148 14.40 0.47 -31.72
N LEU A 149 15.51 0.19 -31.04
CA LEU A 149 16.61 1.14 -30.89
C LEU A 149 16.83 1.70 -32.29
N ALA A 150 16.67 3.01 -32.46
CA ALA A 150 16.97 3.66 -33.72
C ALA A 150 18.35 3.17 -34.12
N GLN A 151 18.42 2.32 -35.15
CA GLN A 151 19.68 1.78 -35.62
C GLN A 151 20.45 3.02 -36.08
N ARG A 152 21.35 3.52 -35.22
CA ARG A 152 22.38 4.46 -35.66
C ARG A 152 23.03 3.73 -36.82
N SER A 153 22.84 4.28 -38.03
CA SER A 153 23.43 3.80 -39.26
C SER A 153 24.92 3.57 -39.01
N ARG A 154 25.29 2.35 -38.63
CA ARG A 154 26.68 1.94 -38.60
C ARG A 154 27.11 1.98 -40.05
N LYS A 155 28.10 2.84 -40.33
CA LYS A 155 28.77 2.89 -41.63
C LYS A 155 29.08 1.45 -42.02
N ARG A 156 28.51 0.99 -43.14
CA ARG A 156 28.71 -0.39 -43.59
C ARG A 156 30.22 -0.60 -43.77
N PRO A 157 30.78 -1.73 -43.33
CA PRO A 157 32.19 -2.02 -43.52
C PRO A 157 32.56 -1.96 -45.01
N ASP A 158 33.79 -1.57 -45.32
CA ASP A 158 34.24 -1.27 -46.69
C ASP A 158 34.19 -2.49 -47.64
N ASN A 159 33.96 -3.69 -47.12
CA ASN A 159 33.86 -4.94 -47.88
C ASN A 159 32.42 -5.30 -48.31
N VAL A 160 31.43 -4.42 -48.11
CA VAL A 160 30.05 -4.68 -48.57
C VAL A 160 29.91 -4.35 -50.06
N ILE A 161 29.87 -5.39 -50.89
CA ILE A 161 29.59 -5.27 -52.33
C ILE A 161 28.07 -5.12 -52.52
N VAL A 162 27.64 -3.97 -53.03
CA VAL A 162 26.22 -3.72 -53.35
C VAL A 162 25.96 -4.13 -54.80
N PHE A 163 25.22 -5.22 -55.01
CA PHE A 163 24.72 -5.58 -56.32
C PHE A 163 23.62 -4.61 -56.74
N ARG A 164 23.93 -3.72 -57.70
CA ARG A 164 22.91 -2.94 -58.39
C ARG A 164 22.45 -3.73 -59.62
N PRO A 165 21.15 -4.03 -59.76
CA PRO A 165 20.65 -4.67 -60.97
C PRO A 165 20.89 -3.73 -62.17
N ARG A 166 21.47 -4.26 -63.25
CA ARG A 166 21.56 -3.55 -64.53
C ARG A 166 20.12 -3.42 -65.05
N ARG A 167 19.69 -2.17 -65.30
CA ARG A 167 18.43 -1.93 -66.02
C ARG A 167 18.57 -2.50 -67.42
N ALA A 168 17.58 -3.29 -67.82
CA ALA A 168 17.36 -3.73 -69.20
C ALA A 168 16.91 -2.55 -70.07
#